data_AF-A0A2V7FVP0-F1
#
_entry.id   AF-A0A2V7FVP0-F1
#
_cell.length_a   1.000
_cell.length_b   1.000
_cell.length_c   1.000
_cell.angle_alpha   90.00
_cell.angle_beta   90.00
_cell.angle_gamma   90.00
#
_symmetry.space_group_name_H-M   'P 1'
#
loop_
_entity.id
_entity.type
_entity.pdbx_description
1 polymer ?
#
loop_
_entity_poly.entity_id
_entity_poly.type
_entity_poly.pdbx_seq_one_letter_code
_entity_poly.pdbx_strand_id
1 'polypeptide(L)' 'MTRAARPNRAAIIGQLKVAARKGDRVALALATEQMKTLAYSPRYWTKYLELLGHPLARLVDLTVIKQ' A
#
# COMPACT_ATOMS: atom_id res chain seq x y z
N MET A 1 8.03 19.37 6.43
CA MET A 1 8.29 17.95 6.79
C MET A 1 6.97 17.29 7.13
N THR A 2 6.33 16.63 6.17
CA THR A 2 5.11 15.84 6.42
C THR A 2 5.51 14.65 7.29
N ARG A 3 5.12 14.67 8.56
CA ARG A 3 5.24 13.55 9.50
C ARG A 3 4.72 12.31 8.78
N ALA A 4 5.60 11.36 8.46
CA ALA A 4 5.23 10.13 7.78
C ALA A 4 4.10 9.48 8.58
N ALA A 5 2.88 9.56 8.04
CA ALA A 5 1.72 8.95 8.66
C ALA A 5 2.09 7.48 8.85
N ARG A 6 1.98 6.97 10.09
CA ARG A 6 2.28 5.57 10.37
C ARG A 6 1.47 4.73 9.38
N PRO A 7 2.09 3.81 8.63
CA PRO A 7 1.36 3.02 7.65
C PRO A 7 0.19 2.31 8.34
N ASN A 8 -1.04 2.60 7.87
CA ASN A 8 -2.26 2.04 8.43
C ASN A 8 -2.91 1.15 7.37
N ARG A 9 -3.04 -0.14 7.67
CA ARG A 9 -3.64 -1.14 6.78
C ARG A 9 -5.02 -0.71 6.25
N ALA A 10 -5.87 -0.16 7.10
CA ALA A 10 -7.21 0.29 6.71
C ALA A 10 -7.15 1.47 5.73
N ALA A 11 -6.22 2.41 5.94
CA ALA A 11 -6.02 3.56 5.07
C ALA A 11 -5.50 3.12 3.68
N ILE A 12 -4.50 2.22 3.65
CA ILE A 12 -3.96 1.67 2.40
C ILE A 12 -5.08 0.96 1.62
N ILE A 13 -5.84 0.07 2.27
CA ILE A 13 -6.95 -0.63 1.60
C ILE A 13 -8.02 0.36 1.11
N GLY A 14 -8.34 1.40 1.89
CA GLY A 14 -9.27 2.45 1.48
C GLY A 14 -8.80 3.16 0.21
N GLN A 15 -7.54 3.57 0.17
CA GLN A 15 -6.92 4.21 -1.00
C GLN A 15 -6.90 3.29 -2.21
N LEU A 16 -6.55 2.01 -2.05
CA LEU A 16 -6.58 1.01 -3.13
C LEU A 16 -7.99 0.82 -3.68
N LYS A 17 -9.02 0.81 -2.82
CA LYS A 17 -10.42 0.72 -3.26
C LYS A 17 -10.87 1.95 -4.03
N VAL A 18 -10.48 3.15 -3.59
CA VAL A 18 -10.78 4.40 -4.29
C VAL A 18 -10.09 4.44 -5.65
N ALA A 19 -8.80 4.08 -5.70
CA ALA A 19 -8.05 3.96 -6.94
C ALA A 19 -8.71 2.96 -7.91
N ALA A 20 -9.09 1.78 -7.44
CA ALA A 20 -9.73 0.76 -8.27
C ALA A 20 -11.11 1.18 -8.78
N ARG A 21 -11.91 1.89 -7.97
CA ARG A 21 -13.29 2.28 -8.33
C ARG A 21 -13.36 3.54 -9.19
N LYS A 22 -12.50 4.53 -8.92
CA LYS A 22 -12.57 5.86 -9.53
C LYS A 22 -11.42 6.16 -10.49
N GLY A 23 -10.44 5.26 -10.61
CA GLY A 23 -9.21 5.53 -11.35
C GLY A 23 -8.34 6.61 -10.70
N ASP A 24 -8.50 6.84 -9.39
CA ASP A 24 -7.77 7.89 -8.66
C ASP A 24 -6.27 7.55 -8.56
N ARG A 25 -5.48 8.21 -9.39
CA ARG A 25 -4.02 8.03 -9.47
C ARG A 25 -3.30 8.54 -8.23
N VAL A 26 -3.84 9.55 -7.54
CA VAL A 26 -3.24 10.10 -6.32
C VAL A 26 -3.42 9.11 -5.17
N ALA A 27 -4.62 8.54 -5.04
CA ALA A 27 -4.88 7.47 -4.07
C ALA A 27 -3.98 6.24 -4.33
N LEU A 28 -3.79 5.86 -5.60
CA LEU A 28 -2.90 4.75 -5.95
C LEU A 28 -1.44 5.03 -5.57
N ALA A 29 -0.94 6.23 -5.88
CA ALA A 29 0.43 6.62 -5.54
C ALA A 29 0.65 6.63 -4.02
N LEU A 30 -0.29 7.19 -3.25
CA LEU A 30 -0.24 7.20 -1.78
C LEU A 30 -0.26 5.79 -1.17
N ALA A 31 -1.08 4.90 -1.70
CA ALA A 31 -1.13 3.51 -1.25
C ALA A 31 0.20 2.80 -1.56
N THR A 32 0.72 3.00 -2.77
CA THR A 32 1.99 2.40 -3.24
C THR A 32 3.17 2.83 -2.38
N GLU A 33 3.33 4.12 -2.10
CA GLU A 33 4.46 4.61 -1.29
C GLU A 33 4.41 4.09 0.15
N GLN A 34 3.21 3.96 0.74
CA GLN A 34 3.05 3.31 2.04
C GLN A 34 3.36 1.82 1.98
N MET A 35 2.95 1.13 0.91
CA MET A 35 3.27 -0.28 0.71
C MET A 35 4.77 -0.53 0.54
N LYS A 36 5.48 0.31 -0.22
CA LYS A 36 6.95 0.27 -0.33
C LYS A 36 7.63 0.50 1.01
N THR A 37 7.11 1.45 1.82
CA THR A 37 7.61 1.69 3.18
C THR A 37 7.50 0.44 4.06
N LEU A 38 6.41 -0.33 3.91
CA LEU A 38 6.20 -1.59 4.62
C LEU A 38 7.10 -2.72 4.07
N ALA A 39 7.26 -2.80 2.75
CA ALA A 39 8.04 -3.85 2.08
C ALA A 39 9.54 -3.72 2.36
N TYR A 40 10.09 -2.51 2.28
CA TYR A 40 11.53 -2.25 2.36
C TYR A 40 12.05 -2.08 3.79
N SER A 41 11.19 -2.17 4.79
CA SER A 41 11.59 -2.05 6.19
C SER A 41 11.34 -3.37 6.92
N PRO A 42 12.38 -4.11 7.35
CA PRO A 42 12.23 -5.41 8.03
C PRO A 42 11.32 -5.35 9.25
N ARG A 43 11.32 -4.23 9.98
CA ARG A 43 10.44 -4.00 11.15
C ARG A 43 8.94 -4.06 10.83
N TYR A 44 8.57 -3.97 9.56
CA TYR A 44 7.19 -3.90 9.10
C TYR A 44 6.75 -5.11 8.28
N TRP A 45 7.60 -6.13 8.13
CA TRP A 45 7.29 -7.31 7.31
C TRP A 45 6.01 -8.02 7.74
N THR A 46 5.75 -8.21 9.04
CA THR A 46 4.50 -8.83 9.50
C THR A 46 3.27 -8.06 8.99
N LYS A 47 3.30 -6.73 9.12
CA LYS A 47 2.22 -5.85 8.63
C LYS A 47 2.11 -5.87 7.10
N TYR A 48 3.24 -6.00 6.41
CA TYR A 48 3.28 -6.13 4.96
C TYR A 48 2.62 -7.45 4.51
N LEU A 49 3.01 -8.57 5.11
CA LEU A 49 2.46 -9.89 4.78
C LEU A 49 0.95 -9.97 5.08
N GLU A 50 0.49 -9.40 6.21
CA GLU A 50 -0.94 -9.27 6.53
C GLU A 50 -1.71 -8.39 5.53
N LEU A 51 -1.06 -7.37 4.98
CA LEU A 51 -1.63 -6.53 3.93
C LEU A 51 -1.78 -7.28 2.60
N LEU A 52 -0.80 -8.12 2.24
CA LEU A 52 -0.83 -8.95 1.03
C LEU A 52 -1.95 -10.01 1.04
N GLY A 53 -2.56 -10.28 2.19
CA GLY A 53 -3.81 -11.05 2.26
C GLY A 53 -5.00 -10.38 1.56
N HIS A 54 -4.93 -9.08 1.25
CA HIS A 54 -5.95 -8.38 0.48
C HIS A 54 -5.64 -8.42 -1.04
N PRO A 55 -6.59 -8.79 -1.91
CA PRO A 55 -6.32 -9.01 -3.34
C PRO A 55 -5.79 -7.76 -4.05
N LEU A 56 -6.33 -6.58 -3.74
CA LEU A 56 -5.83 -5.32 -4.33
C LEU A 56 -4.38 -5.00 -3.94
N ALA A 57 -3.98 -5.31 -2.71
CA ALA A 57 -2.61 -5.09 -2.28
C ALA A 57 -1.67 -6.09 -2.95
N ARG A 58 -2.10 -7.35 -3.10
CA ARG A 58 -1.33 -8.36 -3.83
C ARG A 58 -1.11 -7.99 -5.30
N LEU A 59 -2.11 -7.39 -5.95
CA LEU A 59 -1.95 -6.90 -7.32
C LEU A 59 -0.88 -5.81 -7.39
N VAL A 60 -0.92 -4.81 -6.50
CA VAL A 60 0.09 -3.74 -6.47
C VAL A 60 1.49 -4.25 -6.14
N ASP A 61 1.61 -5.23 -5.24
CA ASP A 61 2.89 -5.89 -4.94
C ASP A 61 3.51 -6.51 -6.20
N LEU A 62 2.71 -7.27 -6.97
CA LEU A 62 3.15 -7.96 -8.18
C LEU A 62 3.45 -7.00 -9.34
N THR A 63 2.71 -5.89 -9.47
CA THR A 63 2.82 -5.00 -10.63
C THR A 63 3.71 -3.79 -10.43
N VAL A 64 3.98 -3.39 -9.18
CA VAL A 64 4.69 -2.13 -8.89
C VAL A 64 5.88 -2.31 -7.96
N ILE A 65 5.82 -3.22 -6.99
CA ILE A 65 6.86 -3.36 -5.97
C ILE A 65 7.92 -4.39 -6.38
N LYS A 66 7.51 -5.48 -7.04
CA LYS A 66 8.40 -6.58 -7.47
C LYS A 66 8.88 -6.47 -8.92
N GLN A 67 8.71 -5.30 -9.55
CA GLN A 67 9.36 -5.00 -10.84
C GLN A 67 10.82 -4.64 -10.61
#